data_AF-A0A0A9E4E2-F1
#
_entry.id   AF-A0A0A9E4E2-F1
#
_cell.length_a   1.000
_cell.length_b   1.000
_cell.length_c   1.000
_cell.angle_alpha   90.00
_cell.angle_beta   90.00
_cell.angle_gamma   90.00
#
_symmetry.space_group_name_H-M   'P 1'
#
loop_
_entity.id
_entity.type
_entity.pdbx_description
1 polymer ?
#
loop_
_entity_poly.entity_id
_entity_poly.type
_entity_poly.pdbx_seq_one_letter_code
_entity_poly.pdbx_strand_id
1 'polypeptide(L)'
;MLDILVERQIAEEFLRTWAMQTELAEMHCKVPAIHRYEVSRVTARLFVGVGKGQILVSKEARCQLLSTWLEPFYEDFGWMRRACKGLDRHLIEDGLANTILTLPLQMQQEILLAWFNRFLNSGEDCPNIQRGFEVWWRRAFWKRNAEPEQPPRLRITAVCENS
;
A
#
# COMPACT_ATOMS: atom_id res chain seq x y z
N MET A 1 20.73 5.55 0.07
CA MET A 1 20.49 4.21 -0.55
C MET A 1 19.41 4.33 -1.62
N LEU A 2 18.17 4.71 -1.27
CA LEU A 2 17.16 5.03 -2.27
C LEU A 2 17.64 6.09 -3.24
N ASP A 3 18.27 7.16 -2.74
CA ASP A 3 18.81 8.24 -3.58
C ASP A 3 19.79 7.70 -4.62
N ILE A 4 20.70 6.80 -4.21
CA ILE A 4 21.65 6.12 -5.10
C ILE A 4 20.89 5.27 -6.14
N LEU A 5 19.89 4.49 -5.75
CA LEU A 5 19.12 3.66 -6.68
C LEU A 5 18.35 4.50 -7.71
N VAL A 6 17.80 5.64 -7.28
CA VAL A 6 17.08 6.59 -8.13
C VAL A 6 18.05 7.33 -9.06
N GLU A 7 19.15 7.86 -8.53
CA GLU A 7 20.22 8.53 -9.30
C GLU A 7 20.79 7.61 -10.38
N ARG A 8 20.93 6.32 -10.07
CA ARG A 8 21.44 5.30 -10.99
C ARG A 8 20.36 4.72 -11.91
N GLN A 9 19.11 5.17 -11.82
CA GLN A 9 17.96 4.70 -12.61
C GLN A 9 17.70 3.18 -12.52
N ILE A 10 18.06 2.56 -11.39
CA ILE A 10 17.89 1.11 -11.14
C ILE A 10 16.81 0.79 -10.10
N ALA A 11 16.15 1.82 -9.56
CA ALA A 11 15.17 1.66 -8.49
C ALA A 11 13.96 0.78 -8.89
N GLU A 12 13.48 0.90 -10.13
CA GLU A 12 12.38 0.08 -10.64
C GLU A 12 12.77 -1.40 -10.71
N GLU A 13 13.91 -1.71 -11.35
CA GLU A 13 14.39 -3.08 -11.52
C GLU A 13 14.69 -3.75 -10.17
N PHE A 14 15.32 -3.00 -9.26
CA PHE A 14 15.54 -3.44 -7.90
C PHE A 14 14.23 -3.77 -7.19
N LEU A 15 13.23 -2.88 -7.26
CA LEU A 15 11.93 -3.11 -6.64
C LEU A 15 11.25 -4.37 -7.19
N ARG A 16 11.29 -4.57 -8.51
CA ARG A 16 10.72 -5.76 -9.15
C ARG A 16 11.39 -7.04 -8.66
N THR A 17 12.73 -7.04 -8.62
CA THR A 17 13.51 -8.18 -8.10
C THR A 17 13.20 -8.45 -6.63
N TRP A 18 13.09 -7.39 -5.82
CA TRP A 18 12.74 -7.46 -4.41
C TRP A 18 11.33 -8.03 -4.19
N ALA A 19 10.34 -7.57 -4.96
CA ALA A 19 8.95 -8.02 -4.87
C ALA A 19 8.80 -9.52 -5.17
N MET A 20 9.70 -10.10 -5.97
CA MET A 20 9.70 -11.52 -6.32
C MET A 20 10.33 -12.44 -5.26
N GLN A 21 10.88 -11.90 -4.18
CA GLN A 21 11.57 -12.67 -3.13
C GLN A 21 10.60 -13.36 -2.15
N THR A 22 9.73 -14.23 -2.66
CA THR A 22 8.72 -14.96 -1.85
C THR A 22 9.37 -15.92 -0.86
N GLU A 23 10.36 -16.71 -1.30
CA GLU A 23 11.08 -17.66 -0.44
C GLU A 23 11.80 -16.94 0.72
N LEU A 24 12.40 -15.78 0.43
CA LEU A 24 13.04 -14.96 1.46
C LEU A 24 12.01 -14.44 2.46
N ALA A 25 10.86 -13.96 1.98
CA ALA A 25 9.77 -13.50 2.84
C ALA A 25 9.22 -14.62 3.74
N GLU A 26 9.10 -15.86 3.23
CA GLU A 26 8.68 -17.03 4.01
C GLU A 26 9.71 -17.45 5.07
N MET A 27 11.01 -17.29 4.77
CA MET A 27 12.07 -17.56 5.73
C MET A 27 12.25 -16.43 6.74
N HIS A 28 11.83 -15.22 6.39
CA HIS A 28 11.99 -14.02 7.21
C HIS A 28 11.47 -14.24 8.63
N CYS A 29 10.22 -14.74 8.77
CA CYS A 29 9.56 -14.95 10.06
C CYS A 29 10.31 -15.93 10.99
N LYS A 30 11.15 -16.81 10.43
CA LYS A 30 11.90 -17.86 11.14
C LYS A 30 13.23 -17.38 11.73
N VAL A 31 13.68 -16.19 11.36
CA VAL A 31 14.94 -15.59 11.83
C VAL A 31 14.63 -14.54 12.91
N PRO A 32 15.39 -14.44 14.01
CA PRO A 32 15.18 -13.37 14.99
C PRO A 32 15.25 -11.97 14.38
N ALA A 33 14.35 -11.06 14.79
CA ALA A 33 14.21 -9.71 14.22
C ALA A 33 15.53 -8.93 14.13
N ILE A 34 16.43 -9.11 15.10
CA ILE A 34 17.75 -8.46 15.12
C ILE A 34 18.64 -8.81 13.93
N HIS A 35 18.50 -10.01 13.36
CA HIS A 35 19.32 -10.47 12.24
C HIS A 35 18.71 -10.19 10.87
N ARG A 36 17.40 -9.90 10.82
CA ARG A 36 16.66 -9.63 9.57
C ARG A 36 16.30 -8.15 9.38
N TYR A 37 16.67 -7.27 10.32
CA TYR A 37 16.37 -5.84 10.29
C TYR A 37 16.68 -5.14 8.96
N GLU A 38 17.78 -5.50 8.32
CA GLU A 38 18.17 -4.89 7.04
C GLU A 38 17.13 -5.15 5.95
N VAL A 39 16.56 -6.35 5.90
CA VAL A 39 15.51 -6.71 4.95
C VAL A 39 14.29 -5.82 5.16
N SER A 40 13.80 -5.73 6.41
CA SER A 40 12.67 -4.87 6.77
C SER A 40 12.96 -3.38 6.50
N ARG A 41 14.22 -2.94 6.67
CA ARG A 41 14.65 -1.57 6.35
C ARG A 41 14.65 -1.28 4.85
N VAL A 42 15.06 -2.23 4.02
CA VAL A 42 14.95 -2.12 2.55
C VAL A 42 13.49 -2.03 2.15
N THR A 43 12.64 -2.93 2.65
CA THR A 43 11.20 -2.92 2.39
C THR A 43 10.54 -1.59 2.78
N ALA A 44 10.85 -1.06 3.97
CA ALA A 44 10.36 0.25 4.41
C ALA A 44 10.73 1.36 3.43
N ARG A 45 11.99 1.37 2.98
CA ARG A 45 12.49 2.35 2.02
C ARG A 45 11.78 2.23 0.67
N LEU A 46 11.48 1.02 0.20
CA LEU A 46 10.70 0.83 -1.03
C LEU A 46 9.27 1.36 -0.89
N PHE A 47 8.59 1.11 0.23
CA PHE A 47 7.28 1.71 0.50
C PHE A 47 7.32 3.23 0.51
N VAL A 48 8.34 3.84 1.12
CA VAL A 48 8.54 5.30 1.09
C VAL A 48 8.75 5.79 -0.35
N GLY A 49 9.63 5.14 -1.11
CA GLY A 49 9.97 5.52 -2.47
C GLY A 49 8.76 5.45 -3.42
N VAL A 50 7.98 4.36 -3.35
CA VAL A 50 6.74 4.23 -4.13
C VAL A 50 5.68 5.22 -3.67
N GLY A 51 5.45 5.31 -2.36
CA GLY A 51 4.43 6.19 -1.78
C GLY A 51 4.67 7.69 -2.02
N LYS A 52 5.93 8.10 -2.22
CA LYS A 52 6.32 9.45 -2.62
C LYS A 52 6.38 9.68 -4.13
N GLY A 53 6.18 8.63 -4.94
CA GLY A 53 6.34 8.70 -6.40
C GLY A 53 7.79 8.84 -6.86
N GLN A 54 8.77 8.56 -5.99
CA GLN A 54 10.20 8.55 -6.33
C GLN A 54 10.57 7.28 -7.11
N ILE A 55 9.85 6.18 -6.86
CA ILE A 55 9.97 4.94 -7.61
C ILE A 55 8.66 4.75 -8.38
N LEU A 56 8.72 4.90 -9.70
CA LEU A 56 7.60 4.63 -10.59
C LEU A 56 7.69 3.19 -11.08
N VAL A 57 6.68 2.40 -10.76
CA VAL A 57 6.61 0.96 -11.06
C VAL A 57 5.20 0.59 -11.49
N SER A 58 5.07 -0.51 -12.25
CA SER A 58 3.77 -1.00 -12.70
C SER A 58 2.83 -1.31 -11.53
N LYS A 59 1.53 -1.41 -11.83
CA LYS A 59 0.53 -1.81 -10.84
C LYS A 59 0.86 -3.20 -10.28
N GLU A 60 1.26 -4.11 -11.15
CA GLU A 60 1.58 -5.50 -10.84
C GLU A 60 2.76 -5.58 -9.87
N ALA A 61 3.82 -4.79 -10.10
CA ALA A 61 4.97 -4.73 -9.20
C ALA A 61 4.60 -4.19 -7.81
N ARG A 62 3.71 -3.19 -7.73
CA ARG A 62 3.21 -2.66 -6.45
C ARG A 62 2.36 -3.69 -5.70
N CYS A 63 1.48 -4.40 -6.41
CA CYS A 63 0.70 -5.51 -5.84
C CYS A 63 1.64 -6.60 -5.31
N GLN A 64 2.59 -7.05 -6.13
CA GLN A 64 3.56 -8.09 -5.77
C GLN A 64 4.38 -7.68 -4.54
N LEU A 65 4.86 -6.44 -4.49
CA LEU A 65 5.61 -5.93 -3.34
C LEU A 65 4.82 -6.08 -2.04
N LEU A 66 3.54 -5.66 -2.03
CA LEU A 66 2.70 -5.75 -0.84
C LEU A 66 2.30 -7.19 -0.52
N SER A 67 1.97 -8.02 -1.53
CA SER A 67 1.65 -9.43 -1.31
C SER A 67 2.82 -10.20 -0.69
N THR A 68 4.06 -9.93 -1.12
CA THR A 68 5.25 -10.62 -0.62
C THR A 68 5.69 -10.09 0.75
N TRP A 69 5.69 -8.77 0.95
CA TRP A 69 6.42 -8.16 2.06
C TRP A 69 5.57 -7.54 3.17
N LEU A 70 4.27 -7.33 2.97
CA LEU A 70 3.46 -6.61 3.95
C LEU A 70 3.39 -7.32 5.31
N GLU A 71 3.16 -8.64 5.30
CA GLU A 71 3.04 -9.42 6.54
C GLU A 71 4.39 -9.51 7.30
N PRO A 72 5.52 -9.89 6.66
CA PRO A 72 6.84 -9.82 7.29
C PRO A 72 7.18 -8.43 7.83
N PHE A 73 6.76 -7.38 7.12
CA PHE A 73 6.98 -6.00 7.53
C PHE A 73 6.18 -5.63 8.79
N TYR A 74 4.93 -6.07 8.90
CA TYR A 74 4.13 -5.86 10.11
C TYR A 74 4.73 -6.55 11.33
N GLU A 75 5.23 -7.78 11.18
CA GLU A 75 5.89 -8.50 12.28
C GLU A 75 7.09 -7.74 12.86
N ASP A 76 7.85 -7.09 11.98
CA ASP A 76 9.09 -6.41 12.37
C ASP A 76 8.90 -4.96 12.78
N PHE A 77 7.76 -4.34 12.47
CA PHE A 77 7.60 -2.89 12.65
C PHE A 77 7.85 -2.42 14.09
N GLY A 78 7.32 -3.14 15.09
CA GLY A 78 7.58 -2.84 16.50
C GLY A 78 9.07 -2.93 16.88
N TRP A 79 9.79 -3.91 16.34
CA TRP A 79 11.24 -4.04 16.55
C TRP A 79 12.01 -2.93 15.84
N MET A 80 11.68 -2.66 14.58
CA MET A 80 12.27 -1.56 13.81
C MET A 80 12.10 -0.23 14.54
N ARG A 81 10.88 0.08 15.00
CA ARG A 81 10.57 1.29 15.76
C ARG A 81 11.48 1.47 16.98
N ARG A 82 11.72 0.39 17.74
CA ARG A 82 12.58 0.40 18.94
C ARG A 82 14.08 0.47 18.61
N ALA A 83 14.51 -0.19 17.54
CA ALA A 83 15.92 -0.28 17.15
C ALA A 83 16.41 0.89 16.26
N CYS A 84 15.51 1.76 15.82
CA CYS A 84 15.75 2.73 14.75
C CYS A 84 16.89 3.72 15.04
N LYS A 85 18.02 3.53 14.34
CA LYS A 85 18.95 4.61 13.98
C LYS A 85 18.74 4.96 12.51
N GLY A 86 18.13 6.11 12.21
CA GLY A 86 18.12 6.69 10.85
C GLY A 86 16.94 6.33 9.92
N LEU A 87 15.80 5.85 10.44
CA LEU A 87 14.54 5.76 9.69
C LEU A 87 13.47 6.60 10.40
N ASP A 88 12.86 7.52 9.67
CA ASP A 88 11.74 8.30 10.15
C ASP A 88 10.46 7.46 10.11
N ARG A 89 9.86 7.24 11.28
CA ARG A 89 8.64 6.45 11.45
C ARG A 89 7.49 6.99 10.60
N HIS A 90 7.26 8.29 10.64
CA HIS A 90 6.13 8.90 9.96
C HIS A 90 6.28 8.80 8.45
N LEU A 91 7.52 8.94 7.94
CA LEU A 91 7.77 8.71 6.52
C LEU A 91 7.40 7.28 6.09
N ILE A 92 7.72 6.29 6.92
CA ILE A 92 7.39 4.88 6.64
C ILE A 92 5.88 4.66 6.63
N GLU A 93 5.18 5.15 7.66
CA GLU A 93 3.73 5.04 7.79
C GLU A 93 3.01 5.70 6.60
N ASP A 94 3.39 6.94 6.26
CA ASP A 94 2.84 7.64 5.09
C ASP A 94 3.20 6.95 3.77
N GLY A 95 4.44 6.46 3.63
CA GLY A 95 4.91 5.74 2.45
C GLY A 95 4.11 4.46 2.21
N LEU A 96 3.90 3.66 3.26
CA LEU A 96 3.08 2.45 3.22
C LEU A 96 1.63 2.78 2.88
N ALA A 97 1.03 3.74 3.57
CA ALA A 97 -0.35 4.18 3.34
C ALA A 97 -0.57 4.63 1.88
N ASN A 98 0.33 5.48 1.37
CA ASN A 98 0.25 5.98 0.00
C ASN A 98 0.46 4.86 -1.02
N THR A 99 1.39 3.94 -0.77
CA THR A 99 1.60 2.76 -1.63
C THR A 99 0.32 1.93 -1.73
N ILE A 100 -0.31 1.61 -0.59
CA ILE A 100 -1.58 0.87 -0.54
C ILE A 100 -2.66 1.62 -1.33
N LEU A 101 -2.80 2.93 -1.15
CA LEU A 101 -3.79 3.75 -1.85
C LEU A 101 -3.64 3.81 -3.38
N THR A 102 -2.52 3.31 -3.91
CA THR A 102 -2.28 3.23 -5.35
C THR A 102 -2.68 1.88 -5.98
N LEU A 103 -3.05 0.90 -5.15
CA LEU A 103 -3.46 -0.45 -5.58
C LEU A 103 -4.89 -0.46 -6.16
N PRO A 104 -5.33 -1.54 -6.83
CA PRO A 104 -6.75 -1.73 -7.15
C PRO A 104 -7.63 -1.77 -5.89
N LEU A 105 -8.84 -1.20 -5.97
CA LEU A 105 -9.74 -0.99 -4.83
C LEU A 105 -10.01 -2.25 -3.98
N GLN A 106 -10.15 -3.41 -4.63
CA GLN A 106 -10.35 -4.68 -3.93
C GLN A 106 -9.19 -4.99 -2.98
N MET A 107 -7.95 -4.87 -3.46
CA MET A 107 -6.77 -5.12 -2.64
C MET A 107 -6.57 -4.04 -1.57
N GLN A 108 -6.96 -2.78 -1.86
CA GLN A 108 -7.00 -1.74 -0.83
C GLN A 108 -7.93 -2.15 0.32
N GLN A 109 -9.14 -2.59 0.02
CA GLN A 109 -10.12 -3.03 1.02
C GLN A 109 -9.58 -4.19 1.86
N GLU A 110 -9.04 -5.24 1.22
CA GLU A 110 -8.48 -6.40 1.90
C GLU A 110 -7.38 -6.00 2.88
N ILE A 111 -6.40 -5.22 2.40
CA ILE A 111 -5.27 -4.77 3.23
C ILE A 111 -5.71 -3.85 4.35
N LEU A 112 -6.58 -2.87 4.06
CA LEU A 112 -6.96 -1.85 5.04
C LEU A 112 -7.86 -2.41 6.15
N LEU A 113 -8.73 -3.38 5.84
CA LEU A 113 -9.52 -4.06 6.85
C LEU A 113 -8.66 -5.01 7.70
N ALA A 114 -7.72 -5.73 7.09
CA ALA A 114 -6.76 -6.56 7.81
C ALA A 114 -5.86 -5.72 8.73
N TRP A 115 -5.37 -4.58 8.22
CA TRP A 115 -4.63 -3.60 9.02
C TRP A 115 -5.48 -3.07 10.18
N PHE A 116 -6.74 -2.70 9.95
CA PHE A 116 -7.60 -2.15 11.00
C PHE A 116 -7.77 -3.15 12.15
N ASN A 117 -8.00 -4.43 11.84
CA ASN A 117 -8.03 -5.49 12.84
C ASN A 117 -6.69 -5.60 13.58
N ARG A 118 -5.55 -5.60 12.85
CA ARG A 118 -4.22 -5.64 13.47
C ARG A 118 -3.98 -4.44 14.39
N PHE A 119 -4.33 -3.25 13.96
CA PHE A 119 -4.14 -1.99 14.69
C PHE A 119 -4.86 -1.99 16.03
N LEU A 120 -6.10 -2.50 16.07
CA LEU A 120 -6.88 -2.66 17.31
C LEU A 120 -6.24 -3.66 18.29
N ASN A 121 -5.51 -4.66 17.79
CA ASN A 121 -4.96 -5.75 18.61
C ASN A 121 -3.46 -5.59 18.96
N SER A 122 -2.71 -4.76 18.24
CA SER A 122 -1.23 -4.73 18.31
C SER A 122 -0.66 -3.44 18.91
N GLY A 123 -1.51 -2.48 19.30
CA GLY A 123 -1.09 -1.22 19.90
C GLY A 123 -0.07 -0.46 19.03
N GLU A 124 1.00 0.00 19.66
CA GLU A 124 2.02 0.83 18.99
C GLU A 124 3.02 0.04 18.11
N ASP A 125 2.97 -1.29 18.12
CA ASP A 125 3.85 -2.15 17.30
C ASP A 125 3.31 -2.36 15.87
N CYS A 126 2.14 -1.80 15.56
CA CYS A 126 1.57 -1.71 14.22
C CYS A 126 1.85 -0.32 13.59
N PRO A 127 2.20 -0.22 12.30
CA PRO A 127 2.30 1.08 11.63
C PRO A 127 0.97 1.80 11.62
N ASN A 128 0.96 3.08 11.97
CA ASN A 128 -0.23 3.90 11.94
C ASN A 128 -0.51 4.41 10.52
N ILE A 129 -1.33 3.68 9.75
CA ILE A 129 -1.80 4.11 8.42
C ILE A 129 -3.25 4.63 8.44
N GLN A 130 -3.72 5.13 9.59
CA GLN A 130 -5.09 5.62 9.77
C GLN A 130 -5.48 6.68 8.75
N ARG A 131 -4.58 7.63 8.44
CA ARG A 131 -4.85 8.65 7.42
C ARG A 131 -5.12 8.04 6.05
N GLY A 132 -4.38 6.98 5.69
CA GLY A 132 -4.61 6.23 4.45
C GLY A 132 -5.97 5.54 4.45
N PHE A 133 -6.32 4.90 5.56
CA PHE A 133 -7.63 4.29 5.76
C PHE A 133 -8.78 5.30 5.59
N GLU A 134 -8.71 6.47 6.22
CA GLU A 134 -9.72 7.53 6.12
C GLU A 134 -9.89 8.06 4.69
N VAL A 135 -8.79 8.16 3.93
CA VAL A 135 -8.82 8.56 2.52
C VAL A 135 -9.53 7.50 1.69
N TRP A 136 -9.18 6.23 1.85
CA TRP A 136 -9.85 5.12 1.16
C TRP A 136 -11.33 5.06 1.53
N TRP A 137 -11.67 5.12 2.81
CA TRP A 137 -13.05 5.03 3.31
C TRP A 137 -13.94 6.10 2.69
N ARG A 138 -13.49 7.36 2.68
CA ARG A 138 -14.21 8.45 2.00
C ARG A 138 -14.40 8.14 0.52
N ARG A 139 -13.37 7.68 -0.19
CA ARG A 139 -13.47 7.38 -1.63
C ARG A 139 -14.41 6.19 -1.93
N ALA A 140 -14.39 5.17 -1.08
CA ALA A 140 -15.16 3.94 -1.27
C ALA A 140 -16.67 4.13 -1.01
N PHE A 141 -17.04 4.95 -0.02
CA PHE A 141 -18.43 5.08 0.42
C PHE A 141 -19.12 6.40 0.01
N TRP A 142 -18.37 7.46 -0.30
CA TRP A 142 -18.97 8.76 -0.65
C TRP A 142 -19.77 8.73 -1.97
N LYS A 143 -19.38 7.91 -2.96
CA LYS A 143 -20.17 7.75 -4.20
C LYS A 143 -21.41 6.87 -4.03
N ARG A 144 -21.43 5.97 -3.04
CA ARG A 144 -22.55 5.03 -2.83
C ARG A 144 -23.79 5.68 -2.19
N ASN A 145 -23.61 6.84 -1.55
CA ASN A 145 -24.70 7.56 -0.87
C ASN A 145 -25.21 8.78 -1.65
N ALA A 146 -24.66 9.08 -2.82
CA ALA A 146 -24.93 10.32 -3.57
C ALA A 146 -25.79 10.14 -4.84
N GLU A 147 -26.18 8.92 -5.20
CA GLU A 147 -27.13 8.69 -6.29
C GLU A 147 -28.53 8.41 -5.73
N PRO A 148 -29.48 9.36 -5.80
CA PRO A 148 -30.90 8.99 -5.89
C PRO A 148 -31.12 8.33 -7.27
N GLU A 149 -31.66 7.11 -7.29
CA GLU A 149 -32.08 6.44 -8.52
C GLU A 149 -32.93 7.40 -9.37
N GLN A 150 -32.40 7.87 -10.51
CA GLN A 150 -33.24 8.52 -11.50
C GLN A 150 -33.99 7.43 -12.26
N PRO A 151 -35.34 7.40 -12.24
CA PRO A 151 -36.08 6.41 -13.01
C PRO A 151 -35.82 6.61 -14.51
N PRO A 152 -35.85 5.54 -15.32
CA PRO A 152 -35.50 5.61 -16.74
C PRO A 152 -36.39 6.63 -17.46
N ARG A 153 -35.78 7.69 -17.99
CA ARG A 153 -36.48 8.63 -18.87
C ARG A 153 -36.77 7.94 -20.20
N LEU A 154 -37.95 7.36 -20.32
CA LEU A 154 -38.52 6.91 -21.59
C LEU A 154 -38.61 8.12 -22.53
N ARG A 155 -37.77 8.15 -23.57
CA ARG A 155 -37.88 9.13 -24.66
C ARG A 155 -38.86 8.57 -25.69
N ILE A 156 -40.09 9.10 -25.68
CA ILE A 156 -41.05 8.88 -26.76
C ILE A 156 -40.66 9.83 -27.90
N THR A 157 -40.07 9.30 -28.97
CA THR A 157 -39.90 10.03 -30.22
C THR A 157 -41.25 10.07 -30.95
N ALA A 158 -41.86 11.26 -31.02
CA ALA A 158 -42.97 11.52 -31.93
C ALA A 158 -42.43 11.58 -33.37
N VAL A 159 -42.95 10.72 -34.24
CA VAL A 159 -42.73 10.82 -35.70
C VAL A 159 -43.73 11.85 -36.22
N CYS A 160 -43.23 12.98 -36.71
CA CYS A 160 -44.03 13.91 -37.52
C CYS A 160 -43.89 13.49 -38.98
N GLU A 161 -44.94 12.92 -39.56
CA GLU A 161 -45.10 12.82 -41.01
C GLU A 161 -45.63 14.17 -41.52
N ASN A 162 -44.85 14.83 -42.39
CA ASN A 162 -45.31 15.98 -43.15
C ASN A 162 -45.64 15.53 -44.58
N SER A 163 -46.91 15.81 -44.94
CA SER A 163 -47.54 16.08 -46.24
C SER A 163 -46.91 15.54 -47.53
#